data_AF-A0A392MUN9-F1
#
_entry.id   AF-A0A392MUN9-F1
#
_cell.length_a   1.000
_cell.length_b   1.000
_cell.length_c   1.000
_cell.angle_alpha   90.00
_cell.angle_beta   90.00
_cell.angle_gamma   90.00
#
_symmetry.space_group_name_H-M   'P 1'
#
loop_
_entity.id
_entity.type
_entity.pdbx_description
1 polymer ?
#
loop_
_entity_poly.entity_id
_entity_poly.type
_entity_poly.pdbx_seq_one_letter_code
_entity_poly.pdbx_strand_id
1 'polypeptide(L)'
;MDMEIDLSNLGTVNTMFAALFSKLGVPIKTTISANVLEEALNGTVTVRPLPIGASVSGKVEKQCAHFFGVTINEQQAESGIVVRVTSTAQSKFKLLYFEQDVNGGYGLALQ
;
A
#
# COMPACT_ATOMS: atom_id res chain seq x y z
N MET A 1 10.50 -4.40 26.04
CA MET A 1 10.72 -3.09 25.40
C MET A 1 10.78 -3.35 23.91
N ASP A 2 9.64 -3.32 23.24
CA ASP A 2 9.58 -3.48 21.80
C ASP A 2 10.03 -2.16 21.16
N MET A 3 11.26 -2.18 20.65
CA MET A 3 11.82 -1.02 19.97
C MET A 3 11.22 -0.94 18.58
N GLU A 4 10.20 -0.11 18.42
CA GLU A 4 9.63 0.24 17.12
C GLU A 4 10.35 1.47 16.58
N ILE A 5 10.93 1.36 15.39
CA ILE A 5 11.65 2.46 14.73
C ILE A 5 10.83 2.91 13.52
N ASP A 6 10.36 4.15 13.54
CA ASP A 6 9.75 4.79 12.37
C ASP A 6 10.84 5.44 11.50
N LEU A 7 10.86 5.07 10.23
CA LEU A 7 11.90 5.45 9.26
C LEU A 7 11.36 6.39 8.18
N SER A 8 10.14 6.90 8.35
CA SER A 8 9.40 7.69 7.36
C SER A 8 10.10 8.98 6.89
N ASN A 9 10.91 9.63 7.75
CA ASN A 9 11.44 10.98 7.52
C ASN A 9 12.95 11.07 7.18
N LEU A 10 13.65 9.97 6.94
CA LEU A 10 15.12 9.98 6.80
C LEU A 10 15.56 9.47 5.42
N GLY A 11 16.35 10.29 4.72
CA GLY A 11 16.82 10.04 3.34
C GLY A 11 17.84 8.89 3.20
N THR A 12 18.80 9.06 2.28
CA THR A 12 19.75 8.03 1.78
C THR A 12 20.47 7.18 2.87
N VAL A 13 20.60 7.71 4.09
CA VAL A 13 21.21 7.03 5.26
C VAL A 13 20.41 5.79 5.72
N ASN A 14 19.12 5.70 5.38
CA ASN A 14 18.20 4.65 5.85
C ASN A 14 18.50 3.23 5.36
N THR A 15 19.12 3.03 4.19
CA THR A 15 19.29 1.66 3.64
C THR A 15 20.33 0.85 4.42
N MET A 16 21.43 1.48 4.89
CA MET A 16 22.44 0.78 5.69
C MET A 16 21.95 0.48 7.11
N PHE A 17 21.25 1.41 7.76
CA PHE A 17 20.71 1.17 9.11
C PHE A 17 19.55 0.17 9.10
N ALA A 18 18.61 0.27 8.14
CA ALA A 18 17.54 -0.73 8.01
C ALA A 18 18.07 -2.14 7.72
N ALA A 19 19.18 -2.27 6.96
CA ALA A 19 19.83 -3.54 6.72
C ALA A 19 20.55 -4.10 7.97
N LEU A 20 21.07 -3.23 8.85
CA LEU A 20 21.67 -3.63 10.12
C LEU A 20 20.60 -4.11 11.11
N PHE A 21 19.50 -3.39 11.27
CA PHE A 21 18.41 -3.77 12.18
C PHE A 21 17.59 -4.98 11.69
N SER A 22 17.41 -5.14 10.38
CA SER A 22 16.76 -6.34 9.82
C SER A 22 17.58 -7.61 10.06
N LYS A 23 18.92 -7.52 10.05
CA LYS A 23 19.83 -8.62 10.43
C LYS A 23 19.82 -8.94 11.92
N LEU A 24 19.44 -7.99 12.77
CA LEU A 24 19.31 -8.17 14.23
C LEU A 24 17.92 -8.68 14.65
N GLY A 25 17.03 -9.01 13.70
CA GLY A 25 15.70 -9.58 13.99
C GLY A 25 14.68 -8.55 14.46
N VAL A 26 14.99 -7.25 14.43
CA VAL A 26 14.04 -6.21 14.83
C VAL A 26 12.98 -6.03 13.73
N PRO A 27 11.67 -6.15 14.05
CA PRO A 27 10.61 -5.95 13.07
C PRO A 27 10.56 -4.51 12.56
N ILE A 28 11.10 -4.27 11.37
CA ILE A 28 10.91 -2.98 10.69
C ILE A 28 9.51 -2.96 10.08
N LYS A 29 8.61 -2.11 10.62
CA LYS A 29 7.28 -1.86 10.05
C LYS A 29 7.43 -1.14 8.71
N THR A 30 6.68 -1.57 7.71
CA THR A 30 6.59 -0.86 6.43
C THR A 30 5.78 0.42 6.66
N THR A 31 6.38 1.59 6.54
CA THR A 31 5.64 2.87 6.62
C THR A 31 5.11 3.26 5.23
N ILE A 32 3.89 3.79 5.17
CA ILE A 32 3.31 4.37 3.96
C ILE A 32 3.76 5.83 3.85
N SER A 33 4.08 6.29 2.65
CA SER A 33 4.42 7.69 2.40
C SER A 33 3.22 8.60 2.65
N ALA A 34 3.42 9.70 3.39
CA ALA A 34 2.38 10.69 3.62
C ALA A 34 1.85 11.28 2.30
N ASN A 35 2.74 11.55 1.34
CA ASN A 35 2.37 12.08 0.03
C ASN A 35 1.42 11.14 -0.72
N VAL A 36 1.64 9.82 -0.63
CA VAL A 36 0.75 8.83 -1.28
C VAL A 36 -0.66 8.88 -0.68
N LEU A 37 -0.76 9.08 0.63
CA LEU A 37 -2.06 9.22 1.30
C LEU A 37 -2.72 10.55 0.96
N GLU A 38 -1.98 11.64 0.95
CA GLU A 38 -2.48 12.97 0.60
C GLU A 38 -2.99 13.03 -0.85
N GLU A 39 -2.24 12.47 -1.80
CA GLU A 39 -2.68 12.38 -3.19
C GLU A 39 -3.98 11.56 -3.33
N ALA A 40 -4.11 10.47 -2.57
CA ALA A 40 -5.34 9.69 -2.55
C ALA A 40 -6.51 10.49 -1.96
N LEU A 41 -6.29 11.14 -0.81
CA LEU A 41 -7.29 12.01 -0.15
C LEU A 41 -7.76 13.14 -1.06
N ASN A 42 -6.87 13.69 -1.90
CA ASN A 42 -7.20 14.76 -2.84
C ASN A 42 -7.75 14.25 -4.18
N GLY A 43 -7.84 12.93 -4.39
CA GLY A 43 -8.33 12.33 -5.64
C GLY A 43 -7.39 12.55 -6.84
N THR A 44 -6.13 12.91 -6.61
CA THR A 44 -5.16 13.22 -7.68
C THR A 44 -4.41 11.99 -8.19
N VAL A 45 -4.72 10.81 -7.64
CA VAL A 45 -4.09 9.54 -8.02
C VAL A 45 -4.68 9.00 -9.33
N THR A 46 -3.84 8.34 -10.13
CA THR A 46 -4.33 7.60 -11.30
C THR A 46 -4.81 6.21 -10.87
N VAL A 47 -6.13 6.01 -10.89
CA VAL A 47 -6.76 4.72 -10.60
C VAL A 47 -6.88 3.90 -11.88
N ARG A 48 -6.25 2.72 -11.90
CA ARG A 48 -6.33 1.80 -13.04
C ARG A 48 -7.43 0.77 -12.81
N PRO A 49 -8.31 0.48 -13.78
CA PRO A 49 -9.29 -0.58 -13.61
C PRO A 49 -8.60 -1.94 -13.50
N LEU A 50 -9.02 -2.76 -12.55
CA LEU A 50 -8.61 -4.16 -12.39
C LEU A 50 -9.86 -5.05 -12.31
N PRO A 51 -10.27 -5.69 -13.42
CA PRO A 51 -11.44 -6.56 -13.44
C PRO A 51 -11.30 -7.75 -12.48
N ILE A 52 -12.41 -8.20 -11.90
CA ILE A 52 -12.47 -9.43 -11.10
C ILE A 52 -11.93 -10.61 -11.92
N GLY A 53 -11.04 -11.40 -11.31
CA GLY A 53 -10.41 -12.56 -11.94
C GLY A 53 -9.17 -12.23 -12.78
N ALA A 54 -8.87 -10.95 -13.02
CA ALA A 54 -7.63 -10.52 -13.67
C ALA A 54 -6.49 -10.38 -12.65
N SER A 55 -5.25 -10.44 -13.14
CA SER A 55 -4.05 -10.15 -12.37
C SER A 55 -3.16 -9.15 -13.12
N VAL A 56 -2.40 -8.39 -12.35
CA VAL A 56 -1.43 -7.41 -12.87
C VAL A 56 -0.11 -7.60 -12.14
N SER A 57 0.98 -7.49 -12.90
CA SER A 57 2.35 -7.54 -12.38
C SER A 57 3.04 -6.22 -12.66
N GLY A 58 3.81 -5.73 -11.70
CA GLY A 58 4.53 -4.47 -11.85
C GLY A 58 5.51 -4.24 -10.70
N LYS A 59 6.44 -3.31 -10.93
CA LYS A 59 7.37 -2.86 -9.89
C LYS A 59 6.78 -1.62 -9.21
N VAL A 60 6.64 -1.69 -7.88
CA VAL A 60 6.32 -0.52 -7.06
C VAL A 60 7.64 0.06 -6.55
N GLU A 61 7.94 1.29 -6.94
CA GLU A 61 9.14 1.99 -6.44
C GLU A 61 8.97 2.36 -4.95
N LYS A 62 10.09 2.64 -4.28
CA LYS A 62 10.07 3.06 -2.87
C LYS A 62 9.18 4.28 -2.68
N GLN A 63 8.39 4.29 -1.60
CA GLN A 63 7.50 5.40 -1.23
C GLN A 63 6.44 5.74 -2.30
N CYS A 64 6.16 4.83 -3.24
CA CYS A 64 5.09 4.95 -4.22
C CYS A 64 4.00 3.91 -3.98
N ALA A 65 2.85 4.11 -4.62
CA ALA A 65 1.76 3.14 -4.67
C ALA A 65 1.22 3.00 -6.09
N HIS A 66 0.50 1.91 -6.34
CA HIS A 66 -0.32 1.74 -7.52
C HIS A 66 -1.77 1.59 -7.09
N PHE A 67 -2.64 2.42 -7.68
CA PHE A 67 -4.05 2.45 -7.35
C PHE A 67 -4.83 1.64 -8.37
N PHE A 68 -5.65 0.72 -7.88
CA PHE A 68 -6.50 -0.13 -8.70
C PHE A 68 -7.96 0.01 -8.25
N GLY A 69 -8.84 0.21 -9.22
CA GLY A 69 -10.29 0.23 -9.01
C GLY A 69 -10.89 -1.11 -9.44
N VAL A 70 -11.65 -1.74 -8.55
CA VAL A 70 -12.40 -2.97 -8.85
C VAL A 70 -13.88 -2.64 -8.87
N THR A 71 -14.53 -2.88 -10.01
CA THR A 71 -15.99 -2.75 -10.12
C THR A 71 -16.62 -4.09 -9.80
N ILE A 72 -17.55 -4.10 -8.84
CA ILE A 72 -18.30 -5.27 -8.41
C ILE A 72 -19.80 -5.04 -8.58
N ASN A 73 -20.56 -6.11 -8.79
CA ASN A 73 -22.01 -6.09 -8.71
C ASN A 73 -22.51 -6.46 -7.29
N GLU A 74 -23.82 -6.35 -7.06
CA GLU A 74 -24.44 -6.62 -5.76
C GLU A 74 -24.20 -8.06 -5.28
N GLN A 75 -24.35 -9.04 -6.18
CA GLN A 75 -24.09 -10.46 -5.86
C GLN A 75 -22.64 -10.71 -5.42
N GLN A 76 -21.67 -10.04 -6.05
CA GLN A 76 -20.25 -10.11 -5.68
C GLN A 76 -19.97 -9.39 -4.36
N ALA A 77 -20.66 -8.28 -4.09
CA ALA A 77 -20.57 -7.59 -2.81
C ALA A 77 -21.07 -8.48 -1.66
N GLU A 78 -22.20 -9.17 -1.83
CA GLU A 78 -22.74 -10.13 -0.86
C GLU A 78 -21.81 -11.32 -0.62
N SER A 79 -21.15 -11.80 -1.69
CA SER A 79 -20.20 -12.93 -1.61
C SER A 79 -18.85 -12.54 -0.99
N GLY A 80 -18.54 -11.23 -0.96
CA GLY A 80 -17.23 -10.69 -0.62
C GLY A 80 -16.19 -10.89 -1.73
N ILE A 81 -15.09 -10.13 -1.60
CA ILE A 81 -13.95 -10.21 -2.52
C ILE A 81 -12.66 -10.56 -1.76
N VAL A 82 -11.77 -11.29 -2.44
CA VAL A 82 -10.43 -11.59 -1.93
C VAL A 82 -9.40 -10.91 -2.82
N VAL A 83 -8.62 -10.02 -2.23
CA VAL A 83 -7.46 -9.40 -2.88
C VAL A 83 -6.20 -10.15 -2.46
N ARG A 84 -5.43 -10.63 -3.44
CA ARG A 84 -4.16 -11.33 -3.20
C ARG A 84 -3.04 -10.61 -3.91
N VAL A 85 -1.97 -10.31 -3.16
CA VAL A 85 -0.74 -9.75 -3.72
C VAL A 85 0.44 -10.56 -3.22
N THR A 86 1.41 -10.78 -4.10
CA THR A 86 2.63 -11.54 -3.82
C THR A 86 3.84 -10.74 -4.29
N SER A 87 4.95 -10.83 -3.55
CA SER A 87 6.24 -10.31 -3.98
C SER A 87 7.20 -11.47 -4.19
N THR A 88 7.61 -11.71 -5.43
CA THR A 88 8.63 -12.72 -5.76
C THR A 88 9.99 -12.36 -5.18
N ALA A 89 10.28 -11.06 -5.04
CA ALA A 89 11.48 -10.53 -4.40
C ALA A 89 11.38 -10.50 -2.85
N GLN A 90 10.32 -11.05 -2.27
CA GLN A 90 10.04 -11.03 -0.83
C GLN A 90 10.09 -9.62 -0.22
N SER A 91 9.83 -8.60 -1.04
CA SER A 91 9.82 -7.21 -0.57
C SER A 91 8.63 -7.01 0.36
N LYS A 92 8.84 -6.27 1.45
CA LYS A 92 7.74 -5.86 2.31
C LYS A 92 6.90 -4.83 1.57
N PHE A 93 5.60 -5.04 1.53
CA PHE A 93 4.61 -4.09 0.99
C PHE A 93 3.39 -4.06 1.91
N LYS A 94 2.48 -3.14 1.65
CA LYS A 94 1.19 -3.01 2.32
C LYS A 94 0.09 -2.94 1.28
N LEU A 95 -1.09 -3.44 1.65
CA LEU A 95 -2.31 -3.25 0.88
C LEU A 95 -3.18 -2.27 1.64
N LEU A 96 -3.65 -1.25 0.92
CA LEU A 96 -4.52 -0.23 1.47
C LEU A 96 -5.85 -0.33 0.73
N TYR A 97 -6.93 -0.34 1.47
CA TYR A 97 -8.27 -0.26 0.91
C TYR A 97 -8.79 1.16 1.13
N PHE A 98 -9.22 1.78 0.05
CA PHE A 98 -9.79 3.11 0.05
C PHE A 98 -11.23 3.07 -0.44
N GLU A 99 -12.07 3.92 0.16
CA GLU A 99 -13.42 4.19 -0.30
C GLU A 99 -13.48 5.59 -0.89
N GLN A 100 -14.31 5.76 -1.92
CA GLN A 100 -14.50 7.07 -2.52
C GLN A 100 -15.26 7.96 -1.53
N ASP A 101 -14.69 9.12 -1.24
CA ASP A 101 -15.29 10.11 -0.34
C ASP A 101 -16.20 11.07 -1.13
N VAL A 102 -17.16 11.68 -0.43
CA VAL A 102 -18.12 12.65 -0.99
C VAL A 102 -17.44 13.86 -1.62
N ASN A 103 -16.22 14.17 -1.20
CA ASN A 103 -15.41 15.28 -1.70
C ASN A 103 -14.68 14.96 -3.02
N GLY A 104 -14.87 13.76 -3.58
CA GLY A 104 -14.20 13.29 -4.80
C GLY A 104 -12.82 12.67 -4.57
N GLY A 105 -12.36 12.64 -3.32
CA GLY A 105 -11.15 11.97 -2.88
C GLY A 105 -11.34 10.52 -2.47
N TYR A 106 -10.32 9.95 -1.84
CA TYR A 106 -10.32 8.57 -1.33
C TYR A 106 -9.96 8.50 0.16
N GLY A 107 -10.91 8.05 0.98
CA GLY A 107 -10.71 7.82 2.41
C GLY A 107 -10.10 6.44 2.68
N LEU A 108 -9.08 6.36 3.53
CA LEU A 108 -8.47 5.09 3.93
C LEU A 108 -9.42 4.32 4.87
N ALA A 109 -9.85 3.14 4.45
CA ALA A 109 -10.76 2.30 5.22
C ALA A 109 -10.04 1.11 5.89
N LEU A 110 -9.03 0.50 5.27
CA LEU A 110 -8.22 -0.59 5.86
C LEU A 110 -6.73 -0.48 5.47
N GLN A 111 -5.82 -0.90 6.37
CA GLN A 111 -4.36 -0.93 6.19
C GLN A 111 -3.71 -2.19 6.76
#